data_AF-A0A8C4XIF6-F1
#
_entry.id   AF-A0A8C4XIF6-F1
#
_cell.length_a   1.000
_cell.length_b   1.000
_cell.length_c   1.000
_cell.angle_alpha   90.00
_cell.angle_beta   90.00
_cell.angle_gamma   90.00
#
_symmetry.space_group_name_H-M   'P 1'
#
loop_
_entity.id
_entity.type
_entity.pdbx_description
1 polymer ?
#
loop_
_entity_poly.entity_id
_entity_poly.type
_entity_poly.pdbx_seq_one_letter_code
_entity_poly.pdbx_strand_id
1 'polypeptide(L)'
;MEEQVENLEEMDADATLSQSYAGPGDVFCDVCPGKRRKASKTCLTCMVSYCKTHLQHHQESEALMRHKLEELTENTEEKHCKEHQEFLELFCRTDDICICLVCATTEHKSHDTVTSSEERHGRQSQLDSKKNEVKKKIEEKEKKLEEMKEAVKRIEVSCMCLLHTLWK
;
A
#
# COMPACT_ATOMS: atom_id res chain seq x y z
N MET A 1 -45.39 57.05 -0.24
CA MET A 1 -45.58 55.78 0.47
C MET A 1 -44.90 54.73 -0.39
N GLU A 2 -43.57 54.68 -0.36
CA GLU A 2 -42.77 54.13 0.76
C GLU A 2 -43.12 52.64 0.91
N GLU A 3 -42.20 51.69 0.90
CA GLU A 3 -40.81 51.75 1.31
C GLU A 3 -40.10 50.49 0.77
N GLN A 4 -38.82 50.63 0.46
CA GLN A 4 -37.89 49.52 0.28
C GLN A 4 -37.70 48.79 1.60
N VAL A 5 -37.54 47.47 1.59
CA VAL A 5 -36.60 46.80 2.49
C VAL A 5 -35.91 45.69 1.70
N GLU A 6 -34.67 45.97 1.28
CA GLU A 6 -33.65 44.94 1.10
C GLU A 6 -33.35 44.29 2.46
N ASN A 7 -33.24 42.97 2.52
CA ASN A 7 -32.15 42.38 3.29
C ASN A 7 -31.80 40.97 2.80
N LEU A 8 -30.52 40.79 2.47
CA LEU A 8 -29.81 39.53 2.35
C LEU A 8 -29.65 38.92 3.75
N GLU A 9 -29.78 37.60 3.90
CA GLU A 9 -28.88 36.82 4.77
C GLU A 9 -28.66 35.43 4.16
N GLU A 10 -27.38 35.05 4.10
CA GLU A 10 -26.87 33.81 3.53
C GLU A 10 -27.07 32.60 4.47
N MET A 11 -26.76 31.42 3.91
CA MET A 11 -26.34 30.19 4.59
C MET A 11 -27.41 29.40 5.34
N ASP A 12 -27.70 28.21 4.81
CA ASP A 12 -27.31 27.04 5.59
C ASP A 12 -26.75 25.96 4.65
N ALA A 13 -25.43 25.87 4.64
CA ALA A 13 -24.70 24.72 4.12
C ALA A 13 -24.91 23.58 5.12
N ASP A 14 -26.10 22.98 5.09
CA ASP A 14 -26.40 21.82 5.91
C ASP A 14 -25.45 20.69 5.51
N ALA A 15 -24.70 20.24 6.51
CA ALA A 15 -23.61 19.29 6.43
C ALA A 15 -24.13 17.91 5.98
N THR A 16 -24.41 17.76 4.70
CA THR A 16 -24.67 16.44 4.11
C THR A 16 -23.32 15.74 4.01
N LEU A 17 -23.08 14.78 4.91
CA LEU A 17 -21.94 13.86 4.84
C LEU A 17 -21.67 13.49 3.38
N SER A 18 -20.56 13.98 2.84
CA SER A 18 -20.19 13.89 1.42
C SER A 18 -20.06 12.43 0.99
N GLN A 19 -21.17 11.88 0.52
CA GLN A 19 -21.24 10.51 0.03
C GLN A 19 -20.87 10.54 -1.46
N SER A 20 -19.56 10.53 -1.73
CA SER A 20 -19.04 10.58 -3.09
C SER A 20 -19.50 9.35 -3.89
N TYR A 21 -20.02 9.62 -5.09
CA TYR A 21 -20.19 8.58 -6.09
C TYR A 21 -18.82 8.08 -6.55
N ALA A 22 -18.73 6.81 -6.90
CA ALA A 22 -17.51 6.23 -7.41
C ALA A 22 -17.13 6.84 -8.78
N GLY A 23 -15.87 7.22 -8.93
CA GLY A 23 -15.27 7.67 -10.18
C GLY A 23 -14.48 6.56 -10.89
N PRO A 24 -13.82 6.86 -12.02
CA PRO A 24 -12.94 5.93 -12.70
C PRO A 24 -11.84 5.42 -11.77
N GLY A 25 -11.69 4.09 -11.66
CA GLY A 25 -10.69 3.44 -10.80
C GLY A 25 -11.14 3.19 -9.35
N ASP A 26 -12.32 3.68 -8.94
CA ASP A 26 -12.87 3.36 -7.63
C ASP A 26 -13.52 1.97 -7.61
N VAL A 27 -13.33 1.23 -6.52
CA VAL A 27 -14.11 0.02 -6.24
C VAL A 27 -15.53 0.43 -5.83
N PHE A 28 -16.52 -0.18 -6.48
CA PHE A 28 -17.93 0.10 -6.24
C PHE A 28 -18.46 -0.66 -5.02
N CYS A 29 -19.46 -0.10 -4.35
CA CYS A 29 -20.26 -0.88 -3.42
C CYS A 29 -21.18 -1.85 -4.18
N ASP A 30 -21.13 -3.13 -3.84
CA ASP A 30 -21.88 -4.19 -4.53
C ASP A 30 -23.36 -4.25 -4.10
N VAL A 31 -23.67 -3.68 -2.93
CA VAL A 31 -25.02 -3.72 -2.33
C VAL A 31 -25.89 -2.54 -2.79
N CYS A 32 -25.29 -1.43 -3.24
CA CYS A 32 -26.05 -0.25 -3.67
C CYS A 32 -26.89 -0.54 -4.92
N PRO A 33 -28.23 -0.37 -4.85
CA PRO A 33 -29.04 -0.41 -6.06
C PRO A 33 -28.77 0.85 -6.92
N GLY A 34 -28.60 0.67 -8.23
CA GLY A 34 -28.44 1.78 -9.18
C GLY A 34 -27.04 2.40 -9.20
N LYS A 35 -26.94 3.74 -9.11
CA LYS A 35 -25.65 4.46 -9.23
C LYS A 35 -24.78 4.13 -8.02
N ARG A 36 -23.73 3.33 -8.26
CA ARG A 36 -22.92 2.73 -7.21
C ARG A 36 -22.06 3.78 -6.50
N ARG A 37 -22.15 3.79 -5.17
CA ARG A 37 -21.30 4.60 -4.30
C ARG A 37 -19.90 4.00 -4.23
N LYS A 38 -18.89 4.82 -3.93
CA LYS A 38 -17.54 4.35 -3.64
C LYS A 38 -17.58 3.41 -2.42
N ALA A 39 -17.00 2.23 -2.56
CA ALA A 39 -16.79 1.34 -1.43
C ALA A 39 -15.73 1.95 -0.48
N SER A 40 -15.89 1.69 0.82
CA SER A 40 -14.93 2.05 1.85
C SER A 40 -14.08 0.86 2.27
N LYS A 41 -14.69 -0.34 2.40
CA LYS A 41 -14.00 -1.56 2.80
C LYS A 41 -14.60 -2.76 2.08
N THR A 42 -13.80 -3.82 1.98
CA THR A 42 -14.25 -5.14 1.53
C THR A 42 -14.29 -6.07 2.73
N CYS A 43 -15.41 -6.77 2.88
CA CYS A 43 -15.50 -7.91 3.78
C CYS A 43 -14.87 -9.10 3.08
N LEU A 44 -13.79 -9.60 3.65
CA LEU A 44 -13.11 -10.78 3.12
C LEU A 44 -14.03 -11.99 3.21
N THR A 45 -14.75 -12.18 4.32
CA THR A 45 -15.65 -13.32 4.51
C THR A 45 -16.82 -13.34 3.51
N CYS A 46 -17.42 -12.18 3.22
CA CYS A 46 -18.52 -12.09 2.26
C CYS A 46 -18.06 -11.96 0.81
N MET A 47 -16.78 -11.59 0.59
CA MET A 47 -16.25 -11.16 -0.71
C MET A 47 -17.05 -10.01 -1.33
N VAL A 48 -17.50 -9.08 -0.47
CA VAL A 48 -18.38 -7.97 -0.86
C VAL A 48 -17.79 -6.64 -0.40
N SER A 49 -17.81 -5.66 -1.29
CA SER A 49 -17.36 -4.30 -1.06
C SER A 49 -18.53 -3.41 -0.65
N TYR A 50 -18.35 -2.68 0.46
CA TYR A 50 -19.40 -1.90 1.09
C TYR A 50 -19.02 -0.42 1.12
N CYS A 51 -19.96 0.46 0.72
CA CYS A 51 -19.87 1.88 1.06
C CYS A 51 -20.13 2.09 2.55
N LYS A 52 -19.81 3.27 3.08
CA LYS A 52 -19.90 3.57 4.53
C LYS A 52 -21.24 3.16 5.16
N THR A 53 -22.36 3.40 4.49
CA THR A 53 -23.70 3.06 5.01
C THR A 53 -23.91 1.55 5.12
N HIS A 54 -23.61 0.79 4.06
CA HIS A 54 -23.78 -0.67 4.12
C HIS A 54 -22.73 -1.34 5.00
N LEU A 55 -21.54 -0.74 5.10
CA LEU A 55 -20.48 -1.19 5.99
C LEU A 55 -20.92 -1.05 7.45
N GLN A 56 -21.56 0.07 7.80
CA GLN A 56 -22.08 0.29 9.14
C GLN A 56 -23.07 -0.80 9.55
N HIS A 57 -24.07 -1.11 8.71
CA HIS A 57 -25.03 -2.18 9.01
C HIS A 57 -24.36 -3.56 9.14
N HIS A 58 -23.34 -3.81 8.33
CA HIS A 58 -22.55 -5.03 8.42
C HIS A 58 -21.77 -5.11 9.74
N GLN A 59 -21.29 -3.99 10.28
CA GLN A 59 -20.57 -3.95 11.57
C GLN A 59 -21.51 -4.00 12.77
N GLU A 60 -22.75 -3.53 12.62
CA GLU A 60 -23.77 -3.52 13.69
C GLU A 60 -24.53 -4.85 13.81
N SER A 61 -24.53 -5.68 12.75
CA SER A 61 -25.18 -6.98 12.77
C SER A 61 -24.37 -8.00 13.59
N GLU A 62 -24.96 -8.60 14.63
CA GLU A 62 -24.31 -9.63 15.46
C GLU A 62 -23.79 -10.85 14.66
N ALA A 63 -24.46 -11.16 13.54
CA ALA A 63 -24.05 -12.25 12.65
C ALA A 63 -22.79 -11.90 11.85
N LEU A 64 -22.58 -10.62 11.51
CA LEU A 64 -21.59 -10.17 10.53
C LEU A 64 -20.44 -9.37 11.15
N MET A 65 -20.60 -8.84 12.36
CA MET A 65 -19.60 -8.01 13.05
C MET A 65 -18.26 -8.72 13.27
N ARG A 66 -18.27 -10.07 13.23
CA ARG A 66 -17.11 -10.94 13.40
C ARG A 66 -16.34 -11.16 12.10
N HIS A 67 -16.89 -10.77 10.96
CA HIS A 67 -16.22 -10.94 9.68
C HIS A 67 -15.05 -9.98 9.54
N LYS A 68 -14.02 -10.41 8.80
CA LYS A 68 -12.81 -9.64 8.59
C LYS A 68 -13.02 -8.59 7.50
N LEU A 69 -12.87 -7.32 7.86
CA LEU A 69 -12.97 -6.16 6.95
C LEU A 69 -11.58 -5.60 6.66
N GLU A 70 -11.23 -5.43 5.40
CA GLU A 70 -9.97 -4.83 4.96
C GLU A 70 -10.20 -3.57 4.11
N GLU A 71 -9.20 -2.68 4.12
CA GLU A 71 -9.15 -1.55 3.19
C GLU A 71 -9.08 -2.04 1.75
N LEU A 72 -9.61 -1.22 0.84
CA LEU A 72 -9.60 -1.52 -0.59
C LEU A 72 -8.17 -1.45 -1.12
N THR A 73 -7.50 -2.59 -1.16
CA THR A 73 -6.29 -2.78 -1.95
C THR A 73 -6.70 -3.18 -3.36
N GLU A 74 -5.97 -2.72 -4.39
CA GLU A 74 -6.33 -2.88 -5.81
C GLU A 74 -6.71 -4.32 -6.21
N ASN A 75 -6.22 -5.36 -5.51
CA ASN A 75 -6.51 -6.75 -5.82
C ASN A 75 -6.98 -7.59 -4.62
N THR A 76 -8.27 -7.53 -4.28
CA THR A 76 -8.85 -8.41 -3.24
C THR A 76 -9.14 -9.82 -3.77
N GLU A 77 -9.42 -9.96 -5.07
CA GLU A 77 -9.65 -11.27 -5.71
C GLU A 77 -8.39 -12.16 -5.70
N GLU A 78 -7.20 -11.56 -5.76
CA GLU A 78 -5.92 -12.30 -5.71
C GLU A 78 -5.61 -12.93 -4.35
N LYS A 79 -6.43 -12.66 -3.31
CA LYS A 79 -6.26 -13.23 -1.97
C LYS A 79 -6.96 -14.59 -1.79
N HIS A 80 -7.68 -15.06 -2.81
CA HIS A 80 -8.45 -16.29 -2.75
C HIS A 80 -7.92 -17.32 -3.75
N CYS A 81 -8.01 -18.59 -3.37
CA CYS A 81 -7.72 -19.70 -4.26
C CYS A 81 -8.80 -19.78 -5.34
N LYS A 82 -8.39 -19.84 -6.61
CA LYS A 82 -9.33 -19.90 -7.74
C LYS A 82 -10.15 -21.19 -7.77
N GLU A 83 -9.56 -22.29 -7.35
CA GLU A 83 -10.21 -23.61 -7.35
C GLU A 83 -11.14 -23.80 -6.15
N HIS A 84 -10.69 -23.39 -4.96
CA HIS A 84 -11.40 -23.68 -3.71
C HIS A 84 -12.21 -22.50 -3.16
N GLN A 85 -12.00 -21.29 -3.68
CA GLN A 85 -12.61 -20.04 -3.20
C GLN A 85 -12.31 -19.73 -1.71
N GLU A 86 -11.26 -20.36 -1.17
CA GLU A 86 -10.77 -20.17 0.19
C GLU A 86 -9.57 -19.22 0.23
N PHE A 87 -9.29 -18.61 1.38
CA PHE A 87 -8.16 -17.70 1.55
C PHE A 87 -6.81 -18.37 1.32
N LEU A 88 -5.89 -17.62 0.70
CA LEU A 88 -4.50 -18.01 0.52
C LEU A 88 -3.66 -17.72 1.79
N GLU A 89 -3.96 -18.45 2.86
CA GLU A 89 -3.33 -18.26 4.19
C GLU A 89 -1.97 -18.96 4.34
N LEU A 90 -1.61 -19.82 3.38
CA LEU A 90 -0.39 -20.60 3.38
C LEU A 90 0.49 -20.25 2.18
N PHE A 91 1.79 -20.52 2.30
CA PHE A 91 2.76 -20.35 1.25
C PHE A 91 3.53 -21.66 1.03
N CYS A 92 3.50 -22.17 -0.21
CA CYS A 92 4.29 -23.31 -0.62
C CYS A 92 5.66 -22.83 -1.10
N ARG A 93 6.72 -23.14 -0.35
CA ARG A 93 8.10 -22.79 -0.72
C ARG A 93 8.65 -23.63 -1.86
N THR A 94 8.15 -24.86 -2.02
CA THR A 94 8.55 -25.75 -3.12
C THR A 94 8.14 -25.18 -4.48
N ASP A 95 6.92 -24.65 -4.57
CA ASP A 95 6.35 -24.12 -5.81
C ASP A 95 6.37 -22.58 -5.90
N ASP A 96 6.81 -21.91 -4.83
CA ASP A 96 6.88 -20.44 -4.70
C ASP A 96 5.54 -19.73 -4.92
N ILE A 97 4.45 -20.30 -4.39
CA ILE A 97 3.09 -19.76 -4.54
C ILE A 97 2.30 -19.73 -3.22
N CYS A 98 1.38 -18.77 -3.10
CA CYS A 98 0.39 -18.76 -2.01
C CYS A 98 -0.71 -19.78 -2.32
N ILE A 99 -1.12 -20.56 -1.32
CA ILE A 99 -2.11 -21.63 -1.44
C ILE A 99 -3.14 -21.55 -0.29
N CYS A 100 -4.32 -22.15 -0.48
CA CYS A 100 -5.30 -22.29 0.61
C CYS A 100 -5.07 -23.60 1.39
N LEU A 101 -5.80 -23.77 2.49
CA LEU A 101 -5.70 -24.96 3.33
C LEU A 101 -6.09 -26.27 2.60
N VAL A 102 -7.03 -26.20 1.66
CA VAL A 102 -7.44 -27.36 0.86
C VAL A 102 -6.31 -27.80 -0.09
N CYS A 103 -5.69 -26.86 -0.80
CA CYS A 103 -4.49 -27.13 -1.61
C CYS A 103 -3.37 -27.77 -0.78
N ALA A 104 -3.13 -27.27 0.43
CA ALA A 104 -2.08 -27.80 1.32
C ALA A 104 -2.33 -29.25 1.77
N THR A 105 -3.59 -29.69 1.83
CA THR A 105 -3.94 -31.06 2.23
C THR A 105 -4.12 -32.02 1.06
N THR A 106 -4.11 -31.50 -0.17
CA THR A 106 -4.32 -32.24 -1.42
C THR A 106 -3.06 -32.19 -2.29
N GLU A 107 -2.98 -31.25 -3.23
CA GLU A 107 -1.93 -31.12 -4.25
C GLU A 107 -0.55 -30.84 -3.64
N HIS A 108 -0.48 -30.06 -2.57
CA HIS A 108 0.78 -29.63 -1.94
C HIS A 108 1.09 -30.39 -0.63
N LYS A 109 0.47 -31.55 -0.40
CA LYS A 109 0.54 -32.29 0.87
C LYS A 109 1.97 -32.64 1.32
N SER A 110 2.87 -32.88 0.38
CA SER A 110 4.27 -33.23 0.66
C SER A 110 5.26 -32.08 0.45
N HIS A 111 4.77 -30.87 0.15
CA HIS A 111 5.63 -29.72 -0.11
C HIS A 111 5.94 -28.95 1.17
N ASP A 112 7.06 -28.22 1.16
CA ASP A 112 7.41 -27.32 2.24
C ASP A 112 6.41 -26.16 2.26
N THR A 113 5.59 -26.11 3.31
CA THR A 113 4.49 -25.16 3.44
C THR A 113 4.59 -24.45 4.79
N VAL A 114 4.49 -23.12 4.76
CA VAL A 114 4.46 -22.27 5.95
C VAL A 114 3.24 -21.35 5.88
N THR A 115 2.98 -20.58 6.93
CA THR A 115 1.94 -19.53 6.85
C THR A 115 2.39 -18.40 5.93
N SER A 116 1.45 -17.81 5.18
CA SER A 116 1.72 -16.65 4.33
C SER A 116 2.30 -15.48 5.13
N SER A 117 1.90 -15.33 6.39
CA SER A 117 2.43 -14.29 7.28
C SER A 117 3.90 -14.52 7.63
N GLU A 118 4.27 -15.76 7.95
CA GLU A 118 5.65 -16.10 8.29
C GLU A 118 6.57 -15.92 7.08
N GLU A 119 6.19 -16.43 5.90
CA GLU A 119 6.98 -16.26 4.69
C GLU A 119 7.16 -14.77 4.34
N ARG A 120 6.07 -13.99 4.43
CA ARG A 120 6.13 -12.54 4.20
C ARG A 120 7.10 -11.86 5.15
N HIS A 121 7.06 -12.21 6.43
CA HIS A 121 7.99 -11.65 7.42
C HIS A 121 9.44 -12.00 7.05
N GLY A 122 9.72 -13.26 6.76
CA GLY A 122 11.06 -13.71 6.36
C GLY A 122 11.58 -13.00 5.11
N ARG A 123 10.76 -12.89 4.06
CA ARG A 123 11.12 -12.16 2.82
C ARG A 123 11.34 -10.68 3.08
N GLN A 124 10.48 -10.04 3.87
CA GLN A 124 10.61 -8.63 4.21
C GLN A 124 11.91 -8.36 4.96
N SER A 125 12.26 -9.19 5.95
CA SER A 125 13.53 -9.06 6.68
C SER A 125 14.74 -9.18 5.75
N GLN A 126 14.73 -10.12 4.79
CA GLN A 126 15.80 -10.25 3.81
C GLN A 126 15.93 -9.00 2.91
N LEU A 127 14.80 -8.45 2.47
CA LEU A 127 14.79 -7.22 1.67
C LEU A 127 15.35 -6.04 2.46
N ASP A 128 14.97 -5.90 3.73
CA ASP A 128 15.46 -4.83 4.60
C ASP A 128 16.97 -4.94 4.84
N SER A 129 17.48 -6.16 5.06
CA SER A 129 18.93 -6.40 5.14
C SER A 129 19.66 -6.01 3.86
N LYS A 130 19.18 -6.44 2.69
CA LYS A 130 19.77 -6.08 1.39
C LYS A 130 19.72 -4.57 1.15
N LYS A 131 18.61 -3.91 1.47
CA LYS A 131 18.44 -2.46 1.36
C LYS A 131 19.47 -1.72 2.22
N ASN A 132 19.68 -2.18 3.46
CA ASN A 132 20.68 -1.60 4.36
C ASN A 132 22.12 -1.80 3.84
N GLU A 133 22.43 -2.96 3.26
CA GLU A 133 23.73 -3.22 2.64
C GLU A 133 23.99 -2.27 1.46
N VAL A 134 22.99 -2.11 0.58
CA VAL A 134 23.08 -1.19 -0.56
C VAL A 134 23.27 0.25 -0.08
N LYS A 135 22.52 0.67 0.95
CA LYS A 135 22.65 2.02 1.52
C LYS A 135 24.06 2.28 2.05
N LYS A 136 24.65 1.34 2.80
CA LYS A 136 26.04 1.46 3.28
C LYS A 136 27.03 1.58 2.14
N LYS A 137 26.87 0.77 1.08
CA LYS A 137 27.72 0.85 -0.11
C LYS A 137 27.62 2.20 -0.81
N ILE A 138 26.44 2.81 -0.85
CA ILE A 138 26.24 4.16 -1.41
C ILE A 138 26.99 5.18 -0.55
N GLU A 139 26.80 5.17 0.76
CA GLU A 139 27.47 6.10 1.70
C GLU A 139 29.01 6.00 1.61
N GLU A 140 29.55 4.79 1.51
CA GLU A 140 31.00 4.58 1.31
C GLU A 140 31.50 5.15 -0.03
N LYS A 141 30.72 5.01 -1.10
CA LYS A 141 31.08 5.53 -2.43
C LYS A 141 31.00 7.06 -2.46
N GLU A 142 30.01 7.65 -1.80
CA GLU A 142 29.89 9.10 -1.65
C GLU A 142 31.08 9.68 -0.88
N LYS A 143 31.48 9.03 0.23
CA LYS A 143 32.66 9.44 0.99
C LYS A 143 33.94 9.40 0.15
N LYS A 144 34.18 8.28 -0.56
CA LYS A 144 35.34 8.14 -1.45
C LYS A 144 35.35 9.18 -2.58
N LEU A 145 34.17 9.50 -3.11
CA LEU A 145 34.04 10.54 -4.12
C LEU A 145 34.45 11.91 -3.58
N GLU A 146 34.07 12.24 -2.35
CA GLU A 146 34.45 13.51 -1.73
C GLU A 146 35.96 13.58 -1.43
N GLU A 147 36.53 12.51 -0.88
CA GLU A 147 37.99 12.40 -0.68
C GLU A 147 38.77 12.58 -1.99
N MET A 148 38.27 12.01 -3.09
CA MET A 148 38.88 12.15 -4.42
C MET A 148 38.79 13.59 -4.93
N LYS A 149 37.63 14.26 -4.77
CA LYS A 149 37.47 15.67 -5.14
C LYS A 149 38.43 16.58 -4.36
N GLU A 150 38.61 16.34 -3.06
CA GLU A 150 39.58 17.11 -2.27
C GLU A 150 41.02 16.86 -2.72
N ALA A 151 41.36 15.63 -3.05
CA ALA A 151 42.69 15.30 -3.57
C ALA A 151 42.99 16.01 -4.90
N VAL A 152 42.02 16.04 -5.81
CA VAL A 152 42.13 16.79 -7.08
C VAL A 152 42.36 18.28 -6.80
N LYS A 153 41.56 18.91 -5.94
CA LYS A 153 41.75 20.32 -5.56
C LYS A 153 43.15 20.59 -4.98
N ARG A 154 43.66 19.70 -4.14
CA ARG A 154 45.03 19.83 -3.57
C ARG A 154 46.11 19.77 -4.65
N ILE A 155 45.97 18.87 -5.62
CA ILE A 155 46.89 18.74 -6.75
C ILE A 155 46.85 20.02 -7.60
N GLU A 156 45.65 20.54 -7.92
CA GLU A 156 45.47 21.77 -8.70
C GLU A 156 46.18 22.96 -8.03
N VAL A 157 45.97 23.16 -6.72
CA VAL A 157 46.63 24.24 -5.96
C VAL A 157 48.14 24.06 -5.93
N SER A 158 48.62 22.83 -5.72
CA SER A 158 50.07 22.54 -5.69
C SER A 158 50.73 22.83 -7.03
N CYS A 159 50.14 22.39 -8.15
CA CYS A 159 50.62 22.69 -9.50
C CYS A 159 50.67 24.20 -9.77
N MET A 160 49.62 24.94 -9.39
CA MET A 160 49.59 26.40 -9.52
C MET A 160 50.71 27.10 -8.73
N CYS A 161 50.95 26.67 -7.48
CA CYS A 161 52.04 27.22 -6.66
C CYS A 161 53.41 26.94 -7.28
N LEU A 162 53.65 25.72 -7.76
CA LEU A 162 54.91 25.34 -8.41
C LEU A 162 55.19 26.17 -9.66
N LEU A 163 54.18 26.40 -10.49
CA LEU A 163 54.29 27.27 -11.68
C LEU A 163 54.67 28.70 -11.28
N HIS A 164 54.07 29.25 -10.23
CA HIS A 164 54.40 30.60 -9.76
C HIS A 164 55.82 30.70 -9.17
N THR A 165 56.32 29.64 -8.51
CA THR A 165 57.68 29.61 -7.98
C THR A 165 58.76 29.37 -9.04
N LEU A 166 58.43 28.66 -10.13
CA LEU A 166 59.37 28.35 -11.22
C LEU A 166 59.48 29.46 -12.26
N TRP A 167 58.56 30.44 -12.25
CA TRP A 167 58.50 31.56 -13.20
C TRP A 167 58.81 32.93 -12.58
N LYS A 168 59.41 32.92 -11.38
CA LYS A 168 60.09 34.06 -10.74
C LYS A 168 61.59 33.86 -10.78
#